data_AF-A0A7S3MD18-F1
#
_entry.id   AF-A0A7S3MD18-F1
#
_cell.length_a   1.000
_cell.length_b   1.000
_cell.length_c   1.000
_cell.angle_alpha   90.00
_cell.angle_beta   90.00
_cell.angle_gamma   90.00
#
_symmetry.space_group_name_H-M   'P 1'
#
loop_
_entity.id
_entity.type
_entity.pdbx_description
1 polymer ?
#
loop_
_entity_poly.entity_id
_entity_poly.type
_entity_poly.pdbx_seq_one_letter_code
_entity_poly.pdbx_strand_id
1 'polypeptide(L)'
;RFPKFANMSHFEKTAQDACDRAFDEKQSESVLWECVQMVSEQKQQRTKLYEAVNLARKTAKSSFSRNSLSTDGLETLMGGWIKNTVEQLKAATGGFPEQVVSAEVLTQFFNGIVAKNGLPRTVTAVFGAPPANWPYIHSTVAEAFNEAADDAAAALVGPSADERAAGLEAEPGDSKLPPPKRSRGRAEGYGRAPPTGEQAKAWQDQISRMPARPYGISKKKW
;
A
#
# COMPACT_ATOMS: atom_id res chain seq x y z
N ARG A 1 36.60 13.49 17.08
CA ARG A 1 37.07 12.40 16.20
C ARG A 1 35.87 11.95 15.38
N PHE A 2 35.76 12.36 14.12
CA PHE A 2 34.75 11.80 13.23
C PHE A 2 35.09 10.33 12.97
N PRO A 3 34.11 9.41 12.92
CA PRO A 3 34.39 8.06 12.48
C PRO A 3 35.01 8.14 11.09
N LYS A 4 36.26 7.69 10.95
CA LYS A 4 36.85 7.50 9.62
C LYS A 4 35.89 6.59 8.86
N PHE A 5 35.29 7.08 7.78
CA PHE A 5 34.49 6.27 6.86
C PHE A 5 35.39 5.17 6.31
N ALA A 6 35.44 4.04 6.99
CA ALA A 6 36.45 3.02 6.76
C ALA A 6 36.30 2.34 5.38
N ASN A 7 35.23 2.61 4.63
CA ASN A 7 35.06 2.14 3.25
C ASN A 7 34.22 3.14 2.45
N MET A 8 34.85 4.06 1.70
CA MET A 8 34.16 4.95 0.76
C MET A 8 33.25 4.16 -0.19
N SER A 9 33.73 3.01 -0.68
CA SER A 9 32.97 2.10 -1.54
C SER A 9 31.68 1.57 -0.91
N HIS A 10 31.67 1.30 0.39
CA HIS A 10 30.45 0.86 1.10
C HIS A 10 29.43 1.99 1.18
N PHE A 11 29.89 3.21 1.44
CA PHE A 11 29.03 4.39 1.45
C PHE A 11 28.41 4.63 0.07
N GLU A 12 29.23 4.66 -0.98
CA GLU A 12 28.79 4.85 -2.37
C GLU A 12 27.75 3.79 -2.77
N LYS A 13 28.02 2.51 -2.49
CA LYS A 13 27.07 1.42 -2.75
C LYS A 13 25.76 1.60 -2.00
N THR A 14 25.81 1.96 -0.71
CA THR A 14 24.60 2.18 0.09
C THR A 14 23.78 3.36 -0.41
N ALA A 15 24.45 4.44 -0.82
CA ALA A 15 23.82 5.63 -1.39
C ALA A 15 23.13 5.29 -2.72
N GLN A 16 23.82 4.55 -3.60
CA GLN A 16 23.25 4.06 -4.86
C GLN A 16 22.03 3.16 -4.63
N ASP A 17 22.14 2.17 -3.73
CA ASP A 17 21.03 1.29 -3.35
C ASP A 17 19.83 2.06 -2.77
N ALA A 18 20.07 3.19 -2.08
CA ALA A 18 19.00 4.05 -1.58
C ALA A 18 18.35 4.86 -2.71
N CYS A 19 19.14 5.43 -3.61
CA CYS A 19 18.67 6.14 -4.79
C CYS A 19 17.81 5.24 -5.69
N ASP A 20 18.28 4.03 -5.99
CA ASP A 20 17.56 3.08 -6.83
C ASP A 20 16.23 2.66 -6.19
N ARG A 21 16.22 2.42 -4.86
CA ARG A 21 14.97 2.12 -4.14
C ARG A 21 13.97 3.27 -4.15
N ALA A 22 14.44 4.50 -3.96
CA ALA A 22 13.58 5.69 -3.98
C ALA A 22 13.01 5.94 -5.38
N PHE A 23 13.81 5.71 -6.42
CA PHE A 23 13.37 5.80 -7.81
C PHE A 23 12.30 4.75 -8.13
N ASP A 24 12.55 3.48 -7.82
CA ASP A 24 11.60 2.38 -8.01
C ASP A 24 10.26 2.65 -7.30
N GLU A 25 10.32 3.23 -6.10
CA GLU A 25 9.11 3.59 -5.36
C GLU A 25 8.31 4.70 -6.05
N LYS A 26 8.97 5.76 -6.51
CA LYS A 26 8.27 6.86 -7.20
C LYS A 26 7.71 6.44 -8.56
N GLN A 27 8.45 5.63 -9.31
CA GLN A 27 7.99 5.10 -10.59
C GLN A 27 6.76 4.20 -10.40
N SER A 28 6.81 3.25 -9.46
CA SER A 28 5.69 2.36 -9.20
C SER A 28 4.45 3.10 -8.68
N GLU A 29 4.60 4.13 -7.82
CA GLU A 29 3.48 4.97 -7.40
C GLU A 29 2.76 5.65 -8.58
N SER A 30 3.53 6.23 -9.52
CA SER A 30 2.96 6.88 -10.71
C SER A 30 2.21 5.89 -11.59
N VAL A 31 2.83 4.75 -11.91
CA VAL A 31 2.21 3.71 -12.75
C VAL A 31 0.95 3.14 -12.11
N LEU A 32 0.99 2.88 -10.80
CA LEU A 32 -0.17 2.40 -10.05
C LEU A 32 -1.34 3.38 -10.13
N TRP A 33 -1.08 4.66 -9.90
CA TRP A 33 -2.11 5.67 -9.95
C TRP A 33 -2.77 5.76 -11.33
N GLU A 34 -1.99 5.73 -12.40
CA GLU A 34 -2.52 5.70 -13.76
C GLU A 34 -3.38 4.44 -14.02
N CYS A 35 -2.92 3.26 -13.59
CA CYS A 35 -3.70 2.03 -13.73
C CYS A 35 -5.02 2.07 -12.96
N VAL A 36 -5.02 2.66 -11.75
CA VAL A 36 -6.24 2.81 -10.94
C VAL A 36 -7.23 3.75 -11.64
N GLN A 37 -6.75 4.82 -12.27
CA GLN A 37 -7.59 5.75 -13.01
C GLN A 37 -8.27 5.11 -14.23
N MET A 38 -7.61 4.13 -14.88
CA MET A 38 -8.18 3.42 -16.03
C MET A 38 -9.27 2.41 -15.63
N VAL A 39 -9.20 1.89 -14.41
CA VAL A 39 -10.07 0.79 -13.95
C VAL A 39 -11.36 1.26 -13.29
N SER A 40 -11.34 2.40 -12.59
CA SER A 40 -12.52 2.90 -11.89
C SER A 40 -12.75 4.39 -12.13
N GLU A 41 -13.98 4.72 -12.52
CA GLU A 41 -14.44 6.10 -12.66
C GLU A 41 -14.77 6.72 -11.29
N GLN A 42 -15.21 5.89 -10.34
CA GLN A 42 -15.69 6.34 -9.03
C GLN A 42 -14.52 6.68 -8.10
N LYS A 43 -14.52 7.92 -7.59
CA LYS A 43 -13.44 8.42 -6.70
C LYS A 43 -13.24 7.52 -5.47
N GLN A 44 -14.31 7.03 -4.85
CA GLN A 44 -14.23 6.22 -3.64
C GLN A 44 -13.59 4.85 -3.90
N GLN A 45 -14.00 4.17 -4.99
CA GLN A 45 -13.41 2.90 -5.40
C GLN A 45 -11.93 3.06 -5.77
N ARG A 46 -11.57 4.14 -6.50
CA ARG A 46 -10.16 4.45 -6.81
C ARG A 46 -9.29 4.57 -5.57
N THR A 47 -9.75 5.32 -4.56
CA THR A 47 -8.99 5.48 -3.32
C THR A 47 -8.81 4.14 -2.60
N LYS A 48 -9.89 3.35 -2.44
CA LYS A 48 -9.81 2.02 -1.81
C LYS A 48 -8.88 1.07 -2.57
N LEU A 49 -9.00 1.00 -3.89
CA LEU A 49 -8.16 0.15 -4.73
C LEU A 49 -6.69 0.57 -4.65
N TYR A 50 -6.40 1.88 -4.75
CA TYR A 50 -5.04 2.40 -4.65
C TYR A 50 -4.39 2.08 -3.30
N GLU A 51 -5.12 2.32 -2.20
CA GLU A 51 -4.63 2.02 -0.85
C GLU A 51 -4.35 0.52 -0.66
N ALA A 52 -5.29 -0.34 -1.07
CA ALA A 52 -5.15 -1.78 -1.00
C ALA A 52 -3.94 -2.29 -1.82
N VAL A 53 -3.83 -1.88 -3.08
CA VAL A 53 -2.74 -2.30 -3.98
C VAL A 53 -1.39 -1.79 -3.49
N ASN A 54 -1.30 -0.54 -3.02
CA ASN A 54 -0.03 0.02 -2.55
C ASN A 54 0.43 -0.63 -1.25
N LEU A 55 -0.49 -0.93 -0.33
CA LEU A 55 -0.17 -1.66 0.89
C LEU A 55 0.30 -3.09 0.56
N ALA A 56 -0.46 -3.79 -0.30
CA ALA A 56 -0.10 -5.13 -0.77
C ALA A 56 1.27 -5.18 -1.45
N ARG A 57 1.62 -4.16 -2.25
CA ARG A 57 2.95 -4.02 -2.86
C ARG A 57 4.05 -3.96 -1.80
N LYS A 58 3.85 -3.14 -0.77
CA LYS A 58 4.84 -2.97 0.31
C LYS A 58 5.02 -4.27 1.08
N THR A 59 3.92 -4.97 1.38
CA THR A 59 3.96 -6.30 2.00
C THR A 59 4.69 -7.30 1.14
N ALA A 60 4.30 -7.46 -0.14
CA ALA A 60 4.94 -8.37 -1.08
C ALA A 60 6.44 -8.08 -1.24
N LYS A 61 6.83 -6.81 -1.37
CA LYS A 61 8.24 -6.39 -1.45
C LYS A 61 9.02 -6.69 -0.17
N SER A 62 8.38 -6.62 1.00
CA SER A 62 9.03 -6.89 2.29
C SER A 62 9.20 -8.39 2.51
N SER A 63 8.23 -9.19 2.08
CA SER A 63 8.30 -10.66 2.09
C SER A 63 9.25 -11.20 1.03
N PHE A 64 9.45 -10.47 -0.06
CA PHE A 64 10.39 -10.81 -1.11
C PHE A 64 11.84 -10.59 -0.66
N SER A 65 12.43 -11.62 -0.05
CA SER A 65 13.84 -11.63 0.32
C SER A 65 14.73 -11.67 -0.92
N ARG A 66 15.78 -10.84 -0.95
CA ARG A 66 16.82 -10.85 -2.00
C ARG A 66 17.49 -12.24 -2.17
N ASN A 67 17.40 -13.10 -1.16
CA ASN A 67 17.98 -14.45 -1.20
C ASN A 67 17.07 -15.48 -1.87
N SER A 68 15.84 -15.11 -2.25
CA SER A 68 14.97 -15.95 -3.07
C SER A 68 15.44 -15.89 -4.53
N LEU A 69 16.60 -16.49 -4.80
CA LEU A 69 17.12 -16.70 -6.15
C LEU A 69 16.44 -17.88 -6.86
N SER A 70 15.29 -18.34 -6.37
CA SER A 70 14.48 -19.31 -7.09
C SER A 70 14.06 -18.74 -8.43
N THR A 71 13.95 -19.59 -9.45
CA THR A 71 13.42 -19.25 -10.78
C THR A 71 12.06 -18.57 -10.70
N ASP A 72 11.32 -18.82 -9.62
CA ASP A 72 9.94 -18.41 -9.43
C ASP A 72 9.84 -17.14 -8.57
N GLY A 73 10.95 -16.41 -8.37
CA GLY A 73 10.97 -15.19 -7.55
C GLY A 73 9.98 -14.12 -8.07
N LEU A 74 9.90 -13.93 -9.38
CA LEU A 74 8.97 -12.97 -9.97
C LEU A 74 7.50 -13.38 -9.77
N GLU A 75 7.20 -14.67 -9.95
CA GLU A 75 5.86 -15.25 -9.70
C GLU A 75 5.48 -15.12 -8.22
N THR A 76 6.40 -15.44 -7.31
CA THR A 76 6.19 -15.31 -5.86
C THR A 76 5.88 -13.87 -5.47
N LEU A 77 6.62 -12.90 -6.02
CA LEU A 77 6.37 -11.48 -5.77
C LEU A 77 4.99 -11.06 -6.30
N MET A 78 4.68 -11.41 -7.56
CA MET A 78 3.43 -11.03 -8.21
C MET A 78 2.23 -11.69 -7.53
N GLY A 79 2.31 -12.99 -7.23
CA GLY A 79 1.26 -13.73 -6.56
C GLY A 79 1.02 -13.23 -5.14
N GLY A 80 2.09 -12.96 -4.38
CA GLY A 80 1.98 -12.29 -3.09
C GLY A 80 1.36 -10.91 -3.19
N TRP A 81 1.67 -10.13 -4.22
CA TRP A 81 1.06 -8.82 -4.44
C TRP A 81 -0.44 -8.93 -4.76
N ILE A 82 -0.84 -9.83 -5.65
CA ILE A 82 -2.24 -10.06 -6.03
C ILE A 82 -3.05 -10.55 -4.81
N LYS A 83 -2.60 -11.61 -4.14
CA LYS A 83 -3.30 -12.19 -2.98
C LYS A 83 -3.49 -11.17 -1.85
N ASN A 84 -2.42 -10.47 -1.47
CA ASN A 84 -2.51 -9.39 -0.47
C ASN A 84 -3.45 -8.26 -0.92
N THR A 85 -3.55 -7.95 -2.22
CA THR A 85 -4.46 -6.91 -2.71
C THR A 85 -5.92 -7.31 -2.47
N VAL A 86 -6.29 -8.54 -2.83
CA VAL A 86 -7.65 -9.06 -2.63
C VAL A 86 -7.98 -9.13 -1.14
N GLU A 87 -7.04 -9.55 -0.30
CA GLU A 87 -7.20 -9.58 1.16
C GLU A 87 -7.46 -8.17 1.72
N GLN A 88 -6.69 -7.16 1.30
CA GLN A 88 -6.90 -5.77 1.74
C GLN A 88 -8.24 -5.21 1.25
N LEU A 89 -8.65 -5.55 0.03
CA LEU A 89 -9.98 -5.18 -0.48
C LEU A 89 -11.09 -5.83 0.33
N LYS A 90 -10.97 -7.12 0.64
CA LYS A 90 -11.90 -7.87 1.48
C LYS A 90 -12.06 -7.20 2.85
N ALA A 91 -10.95 -6.81 3.48
CA ALA A 91 -10.98 -6.06 4.74
C ALA A 91 -11.69 -4.69 4.59
N ALA A 92 -11.46 -3.98 3.48
CA ALA A 92 -12.05 -2.66 3.23
C ALA A 92 -13.53 -2.67 2.82
N THR A 93 -14.08 -3.83 2.42
CA THR A 93 -15.47 -3.98 1.95
C THR A 93 -16.30 -4.94 2.80
N GLY A 94 -15.77 -5.43 3.92
CA GLY A 94 -16.50 -6.33 4.81
C GLY A 94 -16.74 -7.72 4.20
N GLY A 95 -15.75 -8.25 3.47
CA GLY A 95 -15.80 -9.61 2.92
C GLY A 95 -15.99 -9.70 1.41
N PHE A 96 -16.39 -8.61 0.74
CA PHE A 96 -16.82 -8.65 -0.66
C PHE A 96 -15.94 -7.75 -1.56
N PRO A 97 -14.76 -8.22 -2.01
CA PRO A 97 -13.85 -7.40 -2.83
C PRO A 97 -14.48 -6.95 -4.16
N GLU A 98 -15.47 -7.71 -4.67
CA GLU A 98 -16.24 -7.43 -5.89
C GLU A 98 -16.99 -6.09 -5.86
N GLN A 99 -17.27 -5.54 -4.68
CA GLN A 99 -17.90 -4.21 -4.54
C GLN A 99 -16.99 -3.06 -5.02
N VAL A 100 -15.68 -3.30 -5.09
CA VAL A 100 -14.70 -2.31 -5.55
C VAL A 100 -14.23 -2.63 -6.97
N VAL A 101 -13.93 -3.89 -7.27
CA VAL A 101 -13.39 -4.32 -8.55
C VAL A 101 -13.70 -5.80 -8.82
N SER A 102 -14.03 -6.16 -10.06
CA SER A 102 -14.21 -7.56 -10.45
C SER A 102 -12.86 -8.25 -10.70
N ALA A 103 -12.84 -9.59 -10.66
CA ALA A 103 -11.65 -10.38 -10.94
C ALA A 103 -11.06 -10.10 -12.35
N GLU A 104 -11.92 -9.97 -13.36
CA GLU A 104 -11.49 -9.66 -14.74
C GLU A 104 -10.79 -8.29 -14.81
N VAL A 105 -11.39 -7.27 -14.19
CA VAL A 105 -10.85 -5.92 -14.19
C VAL A 105 -9.55 -5.85 -13.38
N LEU A 106 -9.44 -6.60 -12.27
CA LEU A 106 -8.19 -6.70 -11.51
C LEU A 106 -7.09 -7.44 -12.30
N THR A 107 -7.47 -8.41 -13.13
CA THR A 107 -6.53 -9.09 -14.05
C THR A 107 -5.99 -8.11 -15.09
N GLN A 108 -6.87 -7.31 -15.70
CA GLN A 108 -6.47 -6.26 -16.65
C GLN A 108 -5.59 -5.20 -15.97
N PHE A 109 -5.91 -4.84 -14.73
CA PHE A 109 -5.13 -3.91 -13.92
C PHE A 109 -3.67 -4.37 -13.75
N PHE A 110 -3.45 -5.61 -13.28
CA PHE A 110 -2.10 -6.14 -13.07
C PHE A 110 -1.33 -6.35 -14.37
N ASN A 111 -2.01 -6.78 -15.45
CA ASN A 111 -1.40 -6.81 -16.78
C ASN A 111 -1.00 -5.40 -17.25
N GLY A 112 -1.81 -4.37 -16.96
CA GLY A 112 -1.49 -2.97 -17.22
C GLY A 112 -0.26 -2.47 -16.46
N ILE A 113 -0.11 -2.88 -15.19
CA ILE A 113 1.10 -2.58 -14.40
C ILE A 113 2.34 -3.20 -15.07
N VAL A 114 2.27 -4.47 -15.45
CA VAL A 114 3.37 -5.17 -16.13
C VAL A 114 3.72 -4.47 -17.45
N ALA A 115 2.72 -4.17 -18.27
CA ALA A 115 2.91 -3.51 -19.58
C ALA A 115 3.57 -2.13 -19.45
N LYS A 116 3.33 -1.41 -18.35
CA LYS A 116 3.91 -0.09 -18.06
C LYS A 116 5.23 -0.14 -17.28
N ASN A 117 5.86 -1.32 -17.14
CA ASN A 117 7.06 -1.51 -16.33
C ASN A 117 6.89 -1.03 -14.87
N GLY A 118 5.73 -1.29 -14.27
CA GLY A 118 5.44 -0.92 -12.88
C GLY A 118 6.10 -1.81 -11.82
N LEU A 119 6.86 -2.83 -12.25
CA LEU A 119 7.63 -3.71 -11.37
C LEU A 119 8.95 -3.06 -10.94
N PRO A 120 9.49 -3.38 -9.75
CA PRO A 120 10.78 -2.86 -9.31
C PRO A 120 11.89 -3.21 -10.31
N ARG A 121 12.71 -2.24 -10.71
CA ARG A 121 13.77 -2.45 -11.71
C ARG A 121 14.75 -3.53 -11.26
N THR A 122 15.04 -3.56 -9.97
CA THR A 122 15.88 -4.59 -9.34
C THR A 122 15.39 -6.02 -9.58
N VAL A 123 14.07 -6.23 -9.60
CA VAL A 123 13.48 -7.56 -9.85
C VAL A 123 13.54 -7.87 -11.35
N THR A 124 13.15 -6.94 -12.21
CA THR A 124 13.18 -7.14 -13.67
C THR A 124 14.60 -7.27 -14.22
N ALA A 125 15.60 -6.68 -13.55
CA ALA A 125 17.01 -6.82 -13.93
C ALA A 125 17.54 -8.24 -13.67
N VAL A 126 17.00 -8.94 -12.67
CA VAL A 126 17.41 -10.29 -12.29
C VAL A 126 16.62 -11.36 -13.05
N PHE A 127 15.29 -11.22 -13.12
CA PHE A 127 14.40 -12.24 -13.70
C PHE A 127 13.99 -11.96 -15.15
N GLY A 128 14.32 -10.78 -15.68
CA GLY A 128 13.82 -10.31 -16.97
C GLY A 128 12.43 -9.67 -16.88
N ALA A 129 11.94 -9.22 -18.03
CA ALA A 129 10.58 -8.70 -18.16
C ALA A 129 9.58 -9.88 -18.22
N PRO A 130 8.45 -9.82 -17.50
CA PRO A 130 7.42 -10.83 -17.64
C PRO A 130 6.80 -10.80 -19.06
N PRO A 131 6.26 -11.93 -19.55
CA PRO A 131 5.58 -11.96 -20.83
C PRO A 131 4.32 -11.08 -20.81
N ALA A 132 3.94 -10.54 -21.98
CA ALA A 132 2.67 -9.84 -22.13
C ALA A 132 1.49 -10.80 -21.86
N ASN A 133 0.43 -10.31 -21.22
CA ASN A 133 -0.75 -11.10 -20.84
C ASN A 133 -0.40 -12.36 -20.05
N TRP A 134 0.45 -12.20 -19.04
CA TRP A 134 1.04 -13.30 -18.29
C TRP A 134 -0.04 -14.22 -17.69
N PRO A 135 -0.17 -15.50 -18.12
CA PRO A 135 -1.26 -16.38 -17.66
C PRO A 135 -1.28 -16.58 -16.14
N TYR A 136 -0.11 -16.50 -15.50
CA TYR A 136 0.04 -16.57 -14.05
C TYR A 136 -0.83 -15.54 -13.32
N ILE A 137 -0.89 -14.29 -13.83
CA ILE A 137 -1.74 -13.23 -13.25
C ILE A 137 -3.20 -13.66 -13.27
N HIS A 138 -3.67 -14.21 -14.39
CA HIS A 138 -5.07 -14.63 -14.54
C HIS A 138 -5.42 -15.76 -13.56
N SER A 139 -4.58 -16.81 -13.46
CA SER A 139 -4.82 -17.91 -12.52
C SER A 139 -4.79 -17.43 -11.07
N THR A 140 -3.83 -16.58 -10.70
CA THR A 140 -3.69 -16.13 -9.31
C THR A 140 -4.78 -15.15 -8.89
N VAL A 141 -5.27 -14.30 -9.80
CA VAL A 141 -6.43 -13.44 -9.51
C VAL A 141 -7.68 -14.31 -9.30
N ALA A 142 -7.92 -15.29 -10.17
CA ALA A 142 -9.06 -16.19 -10.02
C ALA A 142 -9.00 -16.97 -8.69
N GLU A 143 -7.84 -17.53 -8.35
CA GLU A 143 -7.59 -18.22 -7.09
C GLU A 143 -7.86 -17.31 -5.88
N ALA A 144 -7.33 -16.08 -5.88
CA ALA A 144 -7.50 -15.15 -4.77
C ALA A 144 -8.97 -14.73 -4.56
N PHE A 145 -9.76 -14.58 -5.63
CA PHE A 145 -11.20 -14.30 -5.52
C PHE A 145 -12.00 -15.51 -5.02
N ASN A 146 -11.63 -16.73 -5.45
CA ASN A 146 -12.26 -17.96 -4.94
C ASN A 146 -11.97 -18.13 -3.44
N GLU A 147 -10.72 -17.97 -3.01
CA GLU A 147 -10.34 -17.98 -1.59
C GLU A 147 -11.16 -16.95 -0.79
N ALA A 148 -11.31 -15.73 -1.32
CA ALA A 148 -12.10 -14.69 -0.68
C ALA A 148 -13.61 -15.00 -0.61
N ALA A 149 -14.15 -15.67 -1.63
CA ALA A 149 -15.55 -16.09 -1.66
C ALA A 149 -15.82 -17.22 -0.65
N ASP A 150 -14.92 -18.18 -0.54
CA ASP A 150 -14.99 -19.27 0.43
C ASP A 150 -14.94 -18.73 1.87
N ASP A 151 -14.06 -17.77 2.14
CA ASP A 151 -13.98 -17.08 3.43
C ASP A 151 -15.27 -16.31 3.76
N ALA A 152 -15.87 -15.66 2.76
CA ALA A 152 -17.13 -14.95 2.93
C ALA A 152 -18.29 -15.92 3.21
N ALA A 153 -18.33 -17.06 2.52
CA ALA A 153 -19.31 -18.11 2.76
C ALA A 153 -19.17 -18.72 4.17
N ALA A 154 -17.93 -18.99 4.60
CA ALA A 154 -17.65 -19.49 5.95
C ALA A 154 -18.09 -18.49 7.03
N ALA A 155 -17.89 -17.18 6.81
CA ALA A 155 -18.32 -16.14 7.73
C ALA A 155 -19.86 -16.05 7.88
N LEU A 156 -20.62 -16.38 6.82
CA LEU A 156 -22.09 -16.39 6.86
C LEU A 156 -22.67 -17.60 7.60
N VAL A 157 -21.97 -18.74 7.61
CA VAL A 157 -22.41 -19.94 8.34
C VAL A 157 -22.35 -19.71 9.85
N GLY A 158 -21.46 -18.82 10.32
CA GLY A 158 -21.29 -18.51 11.73
C GLY A 158 -20.83 -19.72 12.56
N PRO A 159 -20.36 -19.51 13.80
CA PRO A 159 -20.10 -20.63 14.71
C PRO A 159 -21.41 -21.36 14.96
N SER A 160 -21.40 -22.68 14.77
CA SER A 160 -22.57 -23.54 14.98
C SER A 160 -23.14 -23.32 16.39
N ALA A 161 -24.45 -23.47 16.56
CA ALA A 161 -25.10 -23.33 17.86
C ALA A 161 -24.48 -24.21 18.95
N ASP A 162 -23.90 -25.37 18.57
CA ASP A 162 -23.21 -26.28 19.48
C ASP A 162 -21.89 -25.71 20.03
N GLU A 163 -21.12 -24.96 19.24
CA GLU A 163 -19.89 -24.29 19.73
C GLU A 163 -20.21 -23.12 20.67
N ARG A 164 -21.37 -22.47 20.50
CA ARG A 164 -21.84 -21.43 21.42
C ARG A 164 -22.27 -21.98 22.78
N ALA A 165 -22.68 -23.25 22.85
CA ALA A 165 -23.10 -23.89 24.10
C ALA A 165 -21.91 -24.34 24.97
N ALA A 166 -20.75 -24.66 24.37
CA ALA A 166 -19.58 -25.14 25.09
C ALA A 166 -18.71 -24.02 25.74
N GLY A 167 -18.92 -22.75 25.36
CA GLY A 167 -18.12 -21.61 25.85
C GLY A 167 -18.63 -20.93 27.13
N LEU A 168 -19.68 -21.44 27.78
CA LEU A 168 -20.32 -20.81 28.94
C LEU A 168 -19.90 -21.43 30.29
N GLU A 169 -18.78 -22.14 30.38
CA GLU A 169 -18.15 -22.43 31.67
C GLU A 169 -17.23 -21.26 32.04
N ALA A 170 -17.86 -20.22 32.55
CA ALA A 170 -17.18 -19.10 33.17
C ALA A 170 -16.47 -19.57 34.44
N GLU A 171 -15.15 -19.78 34.35
CA GLU A 171 -14.27 -19.83 35.51
C GLU A 171 -14.49 -18.55 36.36
N PRO A 172 -14.98 -18.64 37.61
CA PRO A 172 -15.11 -17.50 38.50
C PRO A 172 -13.73 -17.08 39.03
N GLY A 173 -12.89 -16.56 38.15
CA GLY A 173 -11.57 -16.04 38.47
C GLY A 173 -11.64 -14.57 38.85
N ASP A 174 -11.51 -14.30 40.15
CA ASP A 174 -11.40 -13.01 40.84
C ASP A 174 -10.21 -12.16 40.33
N SER A 175 -10.33 -11.69 39.09
CA SER A 175 -9.31 -10.87 38.43
C SER A 175 -9.70 -9.41 38.55
N LYS A 176 -9.39 -8.81 39.71
CA LYS A 176 -9.22 -7.36 39.86
C LYS A 176 -8.03 -6.91 39.00
N LEU A 177 -8.18 -6.95 37.68
CA LEU A 177 -7.28 -6.24 36.79
C LEU A 177 -7.60 -4.75 36.91
N PRO A 178 -6.63 -3.91 37.30
CA PRO A 178 -6.85 -2.47 37.31
C PRO A 178 -7.26 -2.03 35.90
N PRO A 179 -8.22 -1.10 35.78
CA PRO A 179 -8.68 -0.63 34.48
C PRO A 179 -7.45 -0.19 33.68
N PRO A 180 -7.30 -0.63 32.42
CA PRO A 180 -6.21 -0.18 31.57
C PRO A 180 -6.29 1.34 31.55
N LYS A 181 -5.25 2.00 32.07
CA LYS A 181 -5.08 3.44 31.93
C LYS A 181 -5.05 3.71 30.43
N ARG A 182 -6.20 4.09 29.88
CA ARG A 182 -6.32 4.68 28.55
C ARG A 182 -5.49 5.95 28.60
N SER A 183 -4.20 5.85 28.31
CA SER A 183 -3.45 6.99 27.81
C SER A 183 -4.11 7.33 26.48
N ARG A 184 -5.13 8.18 26.55
CA ARG A 184 -5.45 9.08 25.45
C ARG A 184 -4.18 9.90 25.27
N GLY A 185 -3.23 9.34 24.52
CA GLY A 185 -2.19 10.08 23.84
C GLY A 185 -2.93 11.00 22.90
N ARG A 186 -3.41 12.11 23.46
CA ARG A 186 -3.84 13.29 22.74
C ARG A 186 -2.62 13.64 21.93
N ALA A 187 -2.66 13.36 20.62
CA ALA A 187 -1.69 13.88 19.68
C ALA A 187 -1.80 15.40 19.74
N GLU A 188 -1.05 16.01 20.67
CA GLU A 188 -0.77 17.43 20.74
C GLU A 188 0.01 17.80 19.48
N GLY A 189 -0.69 17.98 18.36
CA GLY A 189 0.00 18.31 17.11
C GLY A 189 -0.90 18.63 15.92
N TYR A 190 -2.02 17.93 15.73
CA TYR A 190 -2.80 18.01 14.49
C TYR A 190 -4.22 18.57 14.65
N GLY A 191 -4.40 19.43 15.64
CA GLY A 191 -5.69 20.07 15.91
C GLY A 191 -5.52 21.46 16.50
N ARG A 192 -4.70 22.32 15.88
CA ARG A 192 -4.89 23.76 16.12
C ARG A 192 -6.32 24.06 15.71
N ALA A 193 -7.12 24.57 16.64
CA ALA A 193 -8.43 25.12 16.34
C ALA A 193 -8.28 26.08 15.14
N PRO A 194 -9.26 26.12 14.21
CA PRO A 194 -9.21 27.09 13.13
C PRO A 194 -8.91 28.47 13.72
N PRO A 195 -8.01 29.25 13.09
CA PRO A 195 -7.61 30.56 13.62
C PRO A 195 -8.87 31.37 13.88
N THR A 196 -8.98 31.94 15.09
CA THR A 196 -10.07 32.86 15.41
C THR A 196 -10.06 34.03 14.43
N GLY A 197 -11.19 34.74 14.26
CA GLY A 197 -11.33 35.79 13.24
C GLY A 197 -10.22 36.85 13.25
N GLU A 198 -9.64 37.16 14.41
CA GLU A 198 -8.48 38.06 14.52
C GLU A 198 -7.18 37.44 14.01
N GLN A 199 -6.93 36.16 14.30
CA GLN A 199 -5.75 35.45 13.80
C GLN A 199 -5.79 35.26 12.29
N ALA A 200 -6.99 35.04 11.72
CA ALA A 200 -7.19 34.99 10.28
C ALA A 200 -6.88 36.33 9.61
N LYS A 201 -7.33 37.45 10.19
CA LYS A 201 -6.99 38.81 9.71
C LYS A 201 -5.50 39.10 9.79
N ALA A 202 -4.84 38.74 10.89
CA ALA A 202 -3.39 38.94 11.03
C ALA A 202 -2.60 38.15 9.98
N TRP A 203 -3.03 36.92 9.67
CA TRP A 203 -2.40 36.10 8.63
C TRP A 203 -2.62 36.67 7.23
N GLN A 204 -3.82 37.18 6.93
CA GLN A 204 -4.11 37.86 5.66
C GLN A 204 -3.32 39.16 5.49
N ASP A 205 -3.16 39.95 6.56
CA ASP A 205 -2.36 41.18 6.53
C ASP A 205 -0.87 40.85 6.34
N GLN A 206 -0.39 39.77 6.96
CA GLN A 206 0.99 39.29 6.77
C GLN A 206 1.25 38.83 5.33
N ILE A 207 0.31 38.11 4.69
CA ILE A 207 0.42 37.73 3.27
C ILE A 207 0.42 38.96 2.36
N SER A 208 -0.43 39.93 2.65
CA SER A 208 -0.53 41.16 1.85
C SER A 208 0.74 42.02 1.92
N ARG A 209 1.53 41.87 2.99
CA ARG A 209 2.84 42.53 3.15
C ARG A 209 4.01 41.74 2.58
N MET A 210 3.81 40.48 2.17
CA MET A 210 4.90 39.72 1.55
C MET A 210 5.16 40.26 0.14
N PRO A 211 6.41 40.71 -0.16
CA PRO A 211 6.74 41.13 -1.51
C PRO A 211 6.57 39.94 -2.46
N ALA A 212 5.87 40.16 -3.57
CA ALA A 212 5.68 39.16 -4.60
C ALA A 212 7.07 38.61 -4.99
N ARG A 213 7.31 37.33 -4.69
CA ARG A 213 8.57 36.70 -5.07
C ARG A 213 8.62 36.71 -6.60
N PRO A 214 9.65 37.30 -7.22
CA PRO A 214 9.79 37.25 -8.66
C PRO A 214 9.97 35.77 -9.04
N TYR A 215 8.94 35.18 -9.63
CA TYR A 215 9.05 33.91 -10.31
C TYR A 215 9.91 34.12 -11.55
N GLY A 216 11.23 34.06 -11.35
CA GLY A 216 12.21 34.09 -12.43
C GLY A 216 12.11 32.80 -13.24
N ILE A 217 11.23 32.80 -14.23
CA ILE A 217 11.22 31.80 -15.30
C ILE A 217 12.50 32.04 -16.11
N SER A 218 13.58 31.38 -15.72
CA SER A 218 14.85 31.38 -16.46
C SER A 218 14.64 30.67 -17.79
N LYS A 219 14.32 31.44 -18.83
CA LYS A 219 14.34 30.97 -20.22
C LYS A 219 15.79 30.72 -20.62
N LYS A 220 16.30 29.51 -20.40
CA LYS A 220 17.50 29.05 -21.09
C LYS A 220 17.16 28.91 -22.58
N LYS A 221 17.76 29.76 -23.41
CA LYS A 221 17.80 29.56 -24.86
C LYS A 221 18.68 28.34 -25.12
N TRP A 222 18.13 27.38 -25.86
CA TRP A 222 18.88 26.28 -26.48
C TRP A 222 19.56 26.80 -27.74
#